data_AF-A0A936D0W1-F1
#
_entry.id   AF-A0A936D0W1-F1
#
_cell.length_a   1.000
_cell.length_b   1.000
_cell.length_c   1.000
_cell.angle_alpha   90.00
_cell.angle_beta   90.00
_cell.angle_gamma   90.00
#
_symmetry.space_group_name_H-M   'P 1'
#
loop_
_entity.id
_entity.type
_entity.pdbx_description
1 polymer ?
#
loop_
_entity_poly.entity_id
_entity_poly.type
_entity_poly.pdbx_seq_one_letter_code
_entity_poly.pdbx_strand_id
1 'polypeptide(L)'
;MAHRIVRNVGRSAAVFALASALAAACSSTPDPAPADAAAPDGATSSTDASKPDTSVADTGAPDTSRPDASASDASDAAPTDAEVPDAADAADAAPAPMVLTSLTLTNGGRFPAAHTCNGANTSPALSWTAGPPGTQSYAVVMKDLTVPNQHWTLYDIPSTTLAIPAGVPFGYMPGAPAPAGSKHGFVTFSTSSYGYLGPCPPRPGDHDYVFTVYALSGATLSGAAMGDTPESLETKIKAQKVNAGAEASLASKYKQP
;
A
#
# COMPACT_ATOMS: atom_id res chain seq x y z
N MET A 1 33.98 56.60 -15.72
CA MET A 1 32.94 55.54 -15.73
C MET A 1 32.08 55.72 -14.49
N ALA A 2 30.91 56.33 -14.64
CA ALA A 2 30.03 56.72 -13.54
C ALA A 2 28.62 56.14 -13.76
N HIS A 3 28.06 55.60 -12.68
CA HIS A 3 26.75 55.00 -12.56
C HIS A 3 25.61 55.96 -12.95
N ARG A 4 24.54 55.43 -13.58
CA ARG A 4 23.16 55.55 -13.05
C ARG A 4 22.17 54.73 -13.88
N ILE A 5 21.58 53.75 -13.21
CA ILE A 5 20.39 53.00 -13.61
C ILE A 5 19.17 53.91 -13.42
N VAL A 6 18.38 54.12 -14.46
CA VAL A 6 17.05 54.74 -14.38
C VAL A 6 16.02 53.61 -14.33
N ARG A 7 15.30 53.52 -13.21
CA ARG A 7 14.02 52.82 -13.12
C ARG A 7 12.96 53.68 -13.80
N ASN A 8 12.07 53.09 -14.60
CA ASN A 8 10.71 53.58 -14.65
C ASN A 8 9.70 52.45 -14.74
N VAL A 9 8.70 52.57 -13.87
CA VAL A 9 7.59 51.68 -13.59
C VAL A 9 6.41 52.17 -14.42
N GLY A 10 5.57 51.27 -14.95
CA GLY A 10 4.22 51.68 -15.30
C GLY A 10 3.44 50.82 -16.30
N ARG A 11 2.54 50.01 -15.72
CA ARG A 11 1.15 49.78 -16.17
C ARG A 11 0.93 48.97 -17.45
N SER A 12 0.24 47.83 -17.31
CA SER A 12 -1.12 47.71 -17.84
C SER A 12 -1.88 46.53 -17.21
N ALA A 13 -3.15 46.82 -16.95
CA ALA A 13 -4.08 46.05 -16.16
C ALA A 13 -4.84 45.01 -17.00
N ALA A 14 -5.21 43.93 -16.33
CA ALA A 14 -6.46 43.16 -16.41
C ALA A 14 -7.29 43.21 -17.71
N VAL A 15 -7.52 42.03 -18.30
CA VAL A 15 -8.72 41.75 -19.09
C VAL A 15 -9.37 40.46 -18.59
N PHE A 16 -10.69 40.56 -18.48
CA PHE A 16 -11.67 39.78 -17.75
C PHE A 16 -11.82 38.30 -18.17
N ALA A 17 -12.17 37.50 -17.16
CA ALA A 17 -12.74 36.16 -17.28
C ALA A 17 -14.11 36.20 -17.99
N LEU A 18 -14.35 35.23 -18.88
CA LEU A 18 -15.67 34.89 -19.38
C LEU A 18 -16.09 33.55 -18.77
N ALA A 19 -16.98 33.61 -17.79
CA ALA A 19 -17.77 32.47 -17.36
C ALA A 19 -18.93 32.27 -18.33
N SER A 20 -19.19 31.03 -18.75
CA SER A 20 -20.45 30.65 -19.36
C SER A 20 -20.89 29.32 -18.75
N ALA A 21 -21.85 29.44 -17.84
CA ALA A 21 -22.65 28.34 -17.34
C ALA A 21 -23.73 28.02 -18.39
N LEU A 22 -23.84 26.76 -18.78
CA LEU A 22 -25.03 26.23 -19.45
C LEU A 22 -25.55 25.06 -18.61
N ALA A 23 -26.56 25.34 -17.81
CA ALA A 23 -27.42 24.34 -17.20
C ALA A 23 -28.60 24.13 -18.16
N ALA A 24 -28.79 22.90 -18.63
CA ALA A 24 -30.05 22.45 -19.22
C ALA A 24 -30.28 21.01 -18.80
N ALA A 25 -31.43 20.81 -18.16
CA ALA A 25 -31.92 19.57 -17.60
C ALA A 25 -32.28 18.55 -18.69
N CYS A 26 -32.03 17.26 -18.40
CA CYS A 26 -32.81 16.16 -18.95
C CYS A 26 -32.97 15.10 -17.85
N SER A 27 -34.08 15.22 -17.12
CA SER A 27 -34.61 14.18 -16.25
C SER A 27 -35.14 13.06 -17.13
N SER A 28 -34.50 11.88 -17.10
CA SER A 28 -35.08 10.66 -17.65
C SER A 28 -35.14 9.61 -16.54
N THR A 29 -36.38 9.32 -16.14
CA THR A 29 -36.76 8.25 -15.23
C THR A 29 -36.44 6.89 -15.84
N PRO A 30 -35.88 5.93 -15.10
CA PRO A 30 -35.81 4.54 -15.55
C PRO A 30 -37.16 3.83 -15.34
N ASP A 31 -37.62 3.16 -16.40
CA ASP A 31 -38.73 2.20 -16.39
C ASP A 31 -38.46 1.02 -15.41
N PRO A 32 -39.48 0.50 -14.72
CA PRO A 32 -39.34 -0.69 -13.86
C PRO A 32 -39.27 -1.98 -14.69
N ALA A 33 -38.33 -2.85 -14.33
CA ALA A 33 -38.20 -4.19 -14.87
C ALA A 33 -39.43 -5.08 -14.53
N PRO A 34 -39.87 -5.97 -15.43
CA PRO A 34 -40.87 -6.96 -15.09
C PRO A 34 -40.26 -8.09 -14.25
N ALA A 35 -40.90 -8.38 -13.12
CA ALA A 35 -40.76 -9.62 -12.37
C ALA A 35 -41.64 -10.68 -13.02
N ASP A 36 -41.07 -11.83 -13.41
CA ASP A 36 -41.67 -13.15 -13.22
C ASP A 36 -40.70 -14.27 -13.62
N ALA A 37 -41.00 -15.48 -13.12
CA ALA A 37 -40.51 -16.81 -13.48
C ALA A 37 -39.52 -17.50 -12.50
N ALA A 38 -40.16 -18.09 -11.49
CA ALA A 38 -40.13 -19.53 -11.23
C ALA A 38 -38.86 -20.17 -10.64
N ALA A 39 -38.91 -20.38 -9.32
CA ALA A 39 -38.33 -21.55 -8.68
C ALA A 39 -39.08 -22.83 -9.13
N PRO A 40 -38.38 -23.98 -9.16
CA PRO A 40 -39.02 -25.23 -8.83
C PRO A 40 -38.53 -25.78 -7.49
N ASP A 41 -39.51 -26.07 -6.63
CA ASP A 41 -39.43 -27.02 -5.54
C ASP A 41 -38.93 -28.38 -6.02
N GLY A 42 -38.10 -29.04 -5.19
CA GLY A 42 -37.56 -30.35 -5.51
C GLY A 42 -36.87 -31.01 -4.33
N ALA A 43 -37.51 -31.01 -3.16
CA ALA A 43 -37.15 -31.94 -2.09
C ALA A 43 -37.65 -33.35 -2.44
N THR A 44 -36.75 -34.32 -2.54
CA THR A 44 -37.07 -35.72 -2.18
C THR A 44 -35.97 -36.28 -1.30
N SER A 45 -36.38 -36.67 -0.10
CA SER A 45 -35.58 -37.35 0.90
C SER A 45 -35.38 -38.82 0.51
N SER A 46 -34.17 -39.33 0.71
CA SER A 46 -33.93 -40.76 0.88
C SER A 46 -33.34 -40.97 2.26
N THR A 47 -34.19 -41.49 3.14
CA THR A 47 -33.87 -42.18 4.39
C THR A 47 -32.84 -43.28 4.18
N ASP A 48 -31.85 -43.39 5.07
CA ASP A 48 -31.51 -44.69 5.64
C ASP A 48 -30.95 -44.54 7.05
N ALA A 49 -31.51 -45.32 7.96
CA ALA A 49 -31.23 -45.33 9.38
C ALA A 49 -30.29 -46.49 9.68
N SER A 50 -29.21 -46.24 10.42
CA SER A 50 -28.50 -47.27 11.17
C SER A 50 -27.77 -46.68 12.37
N LYS A 51 -28.39 -46.83 13.54
CA LYS A 51 -27.79 -47.03 14.86
C LYS A 51 -28.39 -48.36 15.37
N PRO A 52 -27.88 -49.04 16.43
CA PRO A 52 -26.94 -48.56 17.45
C PRO A 52 -25.82 -49.56 17.82
N ASP A 53 -24.86 -49.12 18.62
CA ASP A 53 -24.67 -49.80 19.92
C ASP A 53 -23.92 -48.93 20.94
N THR A 54 -24.20 -49.22 22.20
CA THR A 54 -23.85 -48.49 23.42
C THR A 54 -23.15 -49.40 24.42
N SER A 55 -22.10 -48.92 25.09
CA SER A 55 -21.77 -49.16 26.52
C SER A 55 -20.39 -48.51 26.80
N VAL A 56 -20.23 -47.54 27.70
CA VAL A 56 -20.38 -47.43 29.17
C VAL A 56 -19.07 -47.73 29.93
N ALA A 57 -18.65 -46.71 30.69
CA ALA A 57 -17.79 -46.65 31.89
C ALA A 57 -16.30 -47.03 31.77
N ASP A 58 -15.40 -46.18 32.31
CA ASP A 58 -14.96 -46.35 33.71
C ASP A 58 -14.07 -45.19 34.19
N THR A 59 -14.19 -44.91 35.48
CA THR A 59 -13.57 -43.88 36.31
C THR A 59 -12.17 -44.28 36.82
N GLY A 60 -11.28 -43.30 37.08
CA GLY A 60 -10.13 -43.55 37.95
C GLY A 60 -9.00 -42.53 37.89
N ALA A 61 -8.97 -41.60 38.85
CA ALA A 61 -7.77 -40.90 39.33
C ALA A 61 -7.43 -41.44 40.73
N PRO A 62 -6.44 -40.89 41.45
CA PRO A 62 -5.00 -40.81 41.19
C PRO A 62 -4.21 -41.60 42.28
N ASP A 63 -2.91 -41.86 42.12
CA ASP A 63 -2.08 -42.13 43.31
C ASP A 63 -0.61 -41.67 43.16
N THR A 64 -0.20 -41.14 44.30
CA THR A 64 1.08 -40.64 44.79
C THR A 64 2.18 -41.68 44.82
N SER A 65 3.44 -41.24 44.73
CA SER A 65 4.53 -41.70 45.62
C SER A 65 5.84 -40.98 45.32
N ARG A 66 6.33 -40.26 46.34
CA ARG A 66 7.71 -39.83 46.58
C ARG A 66 8.28 -40.79 47.64
N PRO A 67 9.58 -41.12 47.62
CA PRO A 67 10.52 -40.65 48.66
C PRO A 67 11.87 -40.23 48.03
N ASP A 68 12.44 -39.05 48.30
CA ASP A 68 13.23 -38.61 49.46
C ASP A 68 14.60 -39.31 49.66
N ALA A 69 15.68 -38.56 49.40
CA ALA A 69 16.99 -38.68 50.07
C ALA A 69 17.92 -37.48 49.74
N SER A 70 18.13 -36.64 50.77
CA SER A 70 19.33 -35.87 51.17
C SER A 70 20.69 -36.35 50.63
N ALA A 71 21.80 -35.60 50.58
CA ALA A 71 22.16 -34.21 50.91
C ALA A 71 23.60 -33.93 50.40
N SER A 72 23.96 -32.63 50.40
CA SER A 72 25.32 -32.05 50.61
C SER A 72 26.46 -32.39 49.66
N ASP A 73 26.93 -31.40 48.88
CA ASP A 73 28.20 -30.72 49.20
C ASP A 73 28.24 -29.34 48.53
N ALA A 74 28.79 -28.36 49.24
CA ALA A 74 29.04 -27.02 48.77
C ALA A 74 30.54 -26.79 48.85
N SER A 75 31.16 -26.28 47.78
CA SER A 75 32.18 -25.22 47.85
C SER A 75 32.78 -24.94 46.46
N ASP A 76 32.66 -23.68 46.08
CA ASP A 76 33.77 -22.83 45.65
C ASP A 76 34.50 -23.14 44.33
N ALA A 77 34.10 -22.42 43.28
CA ALA A 77 35.01 -21.82 42.30
C ALA A 77 34.27 -20.78 41.44
N ALA A 78 34.32 -19.52 41.86
CA ALA A 78 34.44 -18.41 40.90
C ALA A 78 35.94 -18.07 40.78
N PRO A 79 36.43 -17.33 39.77
CA PRO A 79 35.68 -16.61 38.74
C PRO A 79 36.23 -16.80 37.31
N THR A 80 35.41 -16.55 36.30
CA THR A 80 35.88 -15.84 35.10
C THR A 80 34.76 -14.93 34.66
N ASP A 81 35.00 -13.62 34.74
CA ASP A 81 34.24 -12.60 34.01
C ASP A 81 34.14 -13.02 32.54
N ALA A 82 33.03 -13.65 32.19
CA ALA A 82 32.54 -13.55 30.84
C ALA A 82 31.87 -12.19 30.78
N GLU A 83 32.51 -11.23 30.11
CA GLU A 83 31.87 -10.01 29.64
C GLU A 83 30.52 -10.40 29.04
N VAL A 84 29.46 -10.14 29.79
CA VAL A 84 28.12 -9.99 29.22
C VAL A 84 28.24 -8.72 28.39
N PRO A 85 28.20 -8.78 27.04
CA PRO A 85 28.24 -7.57 26.26
C PRO A 85 27.04 -6.73 26.69
N ASP A 86 27.35 -5.54 27.20
CA ASP A 86 26.39 -4.55 27.64
C ASP A 86 25.37 -4.33 26.52
N ALA A 87 24.09 -4.44 26.84
CA ALA A 87 22.99 -4.29 25.88
C ALA A 87 22.85 -2.85 25.34
N ALA A 88 23.81 -1.97 25.63
CA ALA A 88 23.88 -0.61 25.15
C ALA A 88 24.57 -0.46 23.77
N ASP A 89 25.30 -1.48 23.28
CA ASP A 89 26.05 -1.36 22.02
C ASP A 89 25.21 -1.61 20.74
N ALA A 90 23.95 -2.01 20.87
CA ALA A 90 23.04 -2.17 19.72
C ALA A 90 22.32 -0.87 19.31
N ALA A 91 22.58 0.26 19.99
CA ALA A 91 21.81 1.49 19.83
C ALA A 91 22.34 2.46 18.74
N ASP A 92 23.51 2.18 18.13
CA ASP A 92 24.12 3.06 17.12
C ASP A 92 24.25 2.41 15.72
N ALA A 93 23.68 1.21 15.53
CA ALA A 93 23.57 0.65 14.19
C ALA A 93 22.53 1.45 13.39
N ALA A 94 22.99 2.19 12.39
CA ALA A 94 22.11 2.87 11.44
C ALA A 94 21.03 1.87 10.94
N PRO A 95 19.75 2.27 10.92
CA PRO A 95 18.67 1.36 10.58
C PRO A 95 18.89 0.78 9.18
N ALA A 96 18.69 -0.53 9.05
CA ALA A 96 18.81 -1.23 7.78
C ALA A 96 17.91 -0.59 6.71
N PRO A 97 18.37 -0.53 5.44
CA PRO A 97 17.58 0.07 4.39
C PRO A 97 16.28 -0.70 4.17
N MET A 98 15.23 0.02 3.83
CA MET A 98 13.98 -0.59 3.41
C MET A 98 14.18 -1.38 2.12
N VAL A 99 13.41 -2.45 1.94
CA VAL A 99 13.40 -3.28 0.74
C VAL A 99 11.97 -3.41 0.23
N LEU A 100 11.76 -3.19 -1.07
CA LEU A 100 10.47 -3.38 -1.74
C LEU A 100 10.56 -4.57 -2.69
N THR A 101 9.58 -5.46 -2.61
CA THR A 101 9.48 -6.70 -3.38
C THR A 101 8.07 -6.89 -3.95
N SER A 102 7.96 -7.78 -4.92
CA SER A 102 6.70 -8.17 -5.54
C SER A 102 6.77 -9.63 -5.97
N LEU A 103 5.65 -10.34 -5.92
CA LEU A 103 5.55 -11.70 -6.45
C LEU A 103 5.46 -11.74 -7.98
N THR A 104 5.04 -10.64 -8.61
CA THR A 104 4.82 -10.58 -10.06
C THR A 104 5.78 -9.65 -10.79
N LEU A 105 6.34 -8.66 -10.10
CA LEU A 105 7.37 -7.79 -10.68
C LEU A 105 8.77 -8.29 -10.33
N THR A 106 9.68 -8.20 -11.30
CA THR A 106 11.12 -8.40 -11.11
C THR A 106 11.83 -7.08 -11.31
N ASN A 107 12.77 -6.72 -10.42
CA ASN A 107 13.50 -5.46 -10.55
C ASN A 107 14.28 -5.40 -11.87
N GLY A 108 14.06 -4.34 -12.66
CA GLY A 108 14.61 -4.19 -14.02
C GLY A 108 14.02 -5.13 -15.07
N GLY A 109 13.10 -6.01 -14.67
CA GLY A 109 12.44 -6.99 -15.52
C GLY A 109 11.34 -6.40 -16.41
N ARG A 110 10.63 -7.27 -17.13
CA ARG A 110 9.47 -6.86 -17.94
C ARG A 110 8.22 -6.77 -17.08
N PHE A 111 7.43 -5.72 -17.32
CA PHE A 111 6.16 -5.51 -16.65
C PHE A 111 5.15 -6.58 -17.11
N PRO A 112 4.55 -7.36 -16.20
CA PRO A 112 3.58 -8.39 -16.56
C PRO A 112 2.33 -7.78 -17.21
N ALA A 113 1.87 -8.36 -18.31
CA ALA A 113 0.72 -7.86 -19.08
C ALA A 113 -0.55 -7.73 -18.23
N ALA A 114 -0.76 -8.60 -17.23
CA ALA A 114 -1.91 -8.53 -16.32
C ALA A 114 -2.05 -7.16 -15.61
N HIS A 115 -0.93 -6.47 -15.39
CA HIS A 115 -0.86 -5.20 -14.69
C HIS A 115 -0.76 -3.99 -15.64
N THR A 116 -0.97 -4.17 -16.94
CA THR A 116 -0.93 -3.08 -17.94
C THR A 116 -2.31 -2.80 -18.50
N CYS A 117 -2.45 -1.72 -19.27
CA CYS A 117 -3.72 -1.40 -19.93
C CYS A 117 -4.17 -2.42 -20.99
N ASN A 118 -3.25 -3.31 -21.44
CA ASN A 118 -3.56 -4.38 -22.38
C ASN A 118 -3.99 -5.68 -21.69
N GLY A 119 -3.94 -5.74 -20.35
CA GLY A 119 -4.41 -6.86 -19.55
C GLY A 119 -5.53 -6.45 -18.60
N ALA A 120 -5.48 -6.95 -17.36
CA ALA A 120 -6.51 -6.69 -16.37
C ALA A 120 -6.44 -5.27 -15.78
N ASN A 121 -5.34 -4.52 -16.02
CA ASN A 121 -5.13 -3.17 -15.53
C ASN A 121 -5.34 -3.03 -14.00
N THR A 122 -4.79 -3.98 -13.25
CA THR A 122 -4.85 -4.01 -11.77
C THR A 122 -3.46 -3.98 -11.16
N SER A 123 -3.34 -3.47 -9.94
CA SER A 123 -2.04 -3.35 -9.27
C SER A 123 -1.37 -4.71 -9.04
N PRO A 124 -0.03 -4.77 -9.12
CA PRO A 124 0.73 -5.92 -8.66
C PRO A 124 0.68 -6.02 -7.13
N ALA A 125 0.95 -7.22 -6.60
CA ALA A 125 1.18 -7.39 -5.18
C ALA A 125 2.52 -6.75 -4.80
N LEU A 126 2.55 -5.99 -3.71
CA LEU A 126 3.75 -5.35 -3.19
C LEU A 126 3.98 -5.76 -1.73
N SER A 127 5.22 -5.93 -1.34
CA SER A 127 5.61 -6.20 0.06
C SER A 127 6.93 -5.53 0.38
N TRP A 128 7.06 -4.98 1.57
CA TRP A 128 8.26 -4.27 1.99
C TRP A 128 8.67 -4.56 3.43
N THR A 129 9.93 -4.30 3.74
CA THR A 129 10.43 -4.39 5.13
C THR A 129 9.99 -3.18 5.95
N ALA A 130 9.93 -3.34 7.27
CA ALA A 130 9.58 -2.25 8.17
C ALA A 130 10.47 -1.02 7.97
N GLY A 131 9.86 0.16 8.00
CA GLY A 131 10.57 1.43 7.93
C GLY A 131 11.43 1.70 9.18
N PRO A 132 12.29 2.73 9.12
CA PRO A 132 13.13 3.12 10.26
C PRO A 132 12.30 3.51 11.49
N PRO A 133 12.91 3.56 12.70
CA PRO A 133 12.24 4.06 13.90
C PRO A 133 11.58 5.42 13.68
N GLY A 134 10.35 5.59 14.17
CA GLY A 134 9.53 6.78 13.93
C GLY A 134 8.57 6.70 12.74
N THR A 135 8.55 5.58 12.01
CA THR A 135 7.56 5.33 10.96
C THR A 135 6.16 5.16 11.56
N GLN A 136 5.23 6.02 11.14
CA GLN A 136 3.83 6.00 11.58
C GLN A 136 2.85 5.64 10.45
N SER A 137 3.23 5.84 9.20
CA SER A 137 2.48 5.36 8.03
C SER A 137 3.41 5.11 6.84
N TYR A 138 2.87 4.46 5.80
CA TYR A 138 3.52 4.32 4.50
C TYR A 138 2.73 5.03 3.39
N ALA A 139 3.45 5.38 2.33
CA ALA A 139 2.86 5.74 1.05
C ALA A 139 3.54 4.96 -0.08
N VAL A 140 2.77 4.60 -1.11
CA VAL A 140 3.25 3.96 -2.34
C VAL A 140 2.96 4.88 -3.52
N VAL A 141 3.97 5.11 -4.35
CA VAL A 141 3.87 5.86 -5.60
C VAL A 141 4.38 4.99 -6.74
N MET A 142 3.64 4.95 -7.84
CA MET A 142 4.14 4.41 -9.11
C MET A 142 4.33 5.56 -10.09
N LYS A 143 5.51 5.65 -10.69
CA LYS A 143 5.87 6.70 -11.64
C LYS A 143 6.54 6.11 -12.88
N ASP A 144 6.17 6.62 -14.05
CA ASP A 144 6.92 6.42 -15.29
C ASP A 144 8.07 7.43 -15.31
N LEU A 145 9.34 6.99 -15.29
CA LEU A 145 10.50 7.89 -15.31
C LEU A 145 10.88 8.36 -16.71
N THR A 146 10.38 7.70 -17.75
CA THR A 146 10.61 8.09 -19.15
C THR A 146 9.75 9.28 -19.51
N VAL A 147 8.51 9.30 -19.03
CA VAL A 147 7.61 10.46 -19.07
C VAL A 147 7.05 10.62 -17.66
N PRO A 148 7.52 11.59 -16.84
CA PRO A 148 7.39 11.67 -15.37
C PRO A 148 5.95 11.77 -14.83
N ASN A 149 5.08 10.85 -15.25
CA ASN A 149 3.67 10.73 -14.94
C ASN A 149 3.50 9.75 -13.79
N GLN A 150 2.56 10.08 -12.91
CA GLN A 150 2.19 9.27 -11.77
C GLN A 150 1.01 8.38 -12.13
N HIS A 151 1.24 7.09 -12.00
CA HIS A 151 0.32 6.02 -12.39
C HIS A 151 -0.48 5.49 -11.20
N TRP A 152 0.04 5.68 -9.99
CA TRP A 152 -0.65 5.29 -8.77
C TRP A 152 -0.10 6.06 -7.58
N THR A 153 -0.98 6.41 -6.65
CA THR A 153 -0.60 6.89 -5.32
C THR A 153 -1.55 6.36 -4.28
N LEU A 154 -0.98 5.78 -3.24
CA LEU A 154 -1.68 5.31 -2.05
C LEU A 154 -0.93 5.84 -0.84
N TYR A 155 -1.62 6.45 0.12
CA TYR A 155 -1.01 7.04 1.31
C TYR A 155 -1.89 6.81 2.53
N ASP A 156 -1.39 7.19 3.72
CA ASP A 156 -2.02 6.87 5.02
C ASP A 156 -2.16 5.34 5.23
N ILE A 157 -1.23 4.55 4.69
CA ILE A 157 -1.17 3.11 4.94
C ILE A 157 -0.66 2.90 6.37
N PRO A 158 -1.36 2.16 7.25
CA PRO A 158 -0.91 1.97 8.63
C PRO A 158 0.51 1.39 8.72
N SER A 159 1.31 1.84 9.68
CA SER A 159 2.70 1.36 9.87
C SER A 159 2.82 -0.15 10.16
N THR A 160 1.73 -0.78 10.61
CA THR A 160 1.62 -2.23 10.81
C THR A 160 1.40 -3.00 9.51
N THR A 161 1.09 -2.31 8.40
CA THR A 161 0.89 -2.92 7.10
C THR A 161 2.18 -2.89 6.29
N LEU A 162 2.64 -4.09 5.90
CA LEU A 162 3.89 -4.29 5.15
C LEU A 162 3.66 -4.92 3.76
N ALA A 163 2.40 -5.06 3.35
CA ALA A 163 2.05 -5.59 2.05
C ALA A 163 0.73 -5.00 1.54
N ILE A 164 0.63 -4.92 0.21
CA ILE A 164 -0.61 -4.63 -0.51
C ILE A 164 -0.86 -5.82 -1.44
N PRO A 165 -2.01 -6.49 -1.32
CA PRO A 165 -2.37 -7.55 -2.26
C PRO A 165 -2.52 -6.99 -3.69
N ALA A 166 -2.37 -7.86 -4.69
CA ALA A 166 -2.69 -7.48 -6.06
C ALA A 166 -4.18 -7.15 -6.22
N GLY A 167 -4.53 -6.38 -7.25
CA GLY A 167 -5.92 -6.23 -7.65
C GLY A 167 -6.54 -4.85 -7.45
N VAL A 168 -5.79 -3.82 -7.03
CA VAL A 168 -6.34 -2.45 -6.98
C VAL A 168 -6.61 -2.00 -8.42
N PRO A 169 -7.85 -1.64 -8.79
CA PRO A 169 -8.19 -1.26 -10.15
C PRO A 169 -8.04 0.25 -10.41
N PHE A 170 -8.20 0.65 -11.67
CA PHE A 170 -8.35 2.04 -12.08
C PHE A 170 -9.74 2.61 -11.75
N GLY A 171 -9.82 3.89 -11.38
CA GLY A 171 -11.09 4.63 -11.25
C GLY A 171 -11.86 4.42 -9.95
N TYR A 172 -11.22 3.94 -8.88
CA TYR A 172 -11.93 3.40 -7.69
C TYR A 172 -11.73 4.22 -6.39
N MET A 173 -12.75 4.21 -5.51
CA MET A 173 -12.88 4.85 -4.17
C MET A 173 -13.57 3.88 -3.17
N PRO A 174 -13.38 4.03 -1.83
CA PRO A 174 -12.77 3.05 -0.91
C PRO A 174 -13.47 1.67 -0.78
N GLY A 175 -12.68 0.59 -0.62
CA GLY A 175 -13.17 -0.80 -0.46
C GLY A 175 -12.50 -1.86 -1.36
N ALA A 176 -11.68 -1.45 -2.32
CA ALA A 176 -10.78 -2.28 -3.12
C ALA A 176 -9.74 -2.96 -2.21
N PRO A 177 -8.95 -3.95 -2.68
CA PRO A 177 -7.93 -4.62 -1.88
C PRO A 177 -6.74 -3.70 -1.59
N ALA A 178 -6.99 -2.63 -0.85
CA ALA A 178 -6.05 -1.67 -0.30
C ALA A 178 -6.18 -1.68 1.23
N PRO A 179 -5.12 -1.38 1.97
CA PRO A 179 -5.14 -1.36 3.43
C PRO A 179 -6.23 -0.41 3.96
N ALA A 180 -6.96 -0.84 4.98
CA ALA A 180 -7.98 0.01 5.60
C ALA A 180 -7.37 1.31 6.13
N GLY A 181 -8.07 2.43 5.92
CA GLY A 181 -7.60 3.77 6.29
C GLY A 181 -6.71 4.44 5.24
N SER A 182 -6.21 3.71 4.24
CA SER A 182 -5.44 4.30 3.14
C SER A 182 -6.31 5.14 2.20
N LYS A 183 -5.68 6.12 1.57
CA LYS A 183 -6.29 7.07 0.64
C LYS A 183 -5.56 7.03 -0.69
N HIS A 184 -6.31 7.24 -1.78
CA HIS A 184 -5.75 7.30 -3.11
C HIS A 184 -5.51 8.75 -3.54
N GLY A 185 -4.40 8.97 -4.23
CA GLY A 185 -4.17 10.18 -5.02
C GLY A 185 -4.72 10.04 -6.44
N PHE A 186 -4.82 11.16 -7.15
CA PHE A 186 -5.12 11.11 -8.58
C PHE A 186 -3.96 10.49 -9.37
N VAL A 187 -4.28 9.98 -10.56
CA VAL A 187 -3.29 9.71 -11.59
C VAL A 187 -3.04 10.96 -12.43
N THR A 188 -1.87 11.12 -13.04
CA THR A 188 -1.51 12.34 -13.80
C THR A 188 -2.47 12.69 -14.92
N PHE A 189 -3.11 11.70 -15.53
CA PHE A 189 -4.00 11.89 -16.68
C PHE A 189 -5.44 12.24 -16.30
N SER A 190 -5.73 12.47 -15.01
CA SER A 190 -7.08 12.72 -14.56
C SER A 190 -7.14 13.63 -13.34
N THR A 191 -8.20 14.42 -13.25
CA THR A 191 -8.57 15.21 -12.07
C THR A 191 -9.75 14.61 -11.32
N SER A 192 -10.20 13.42 -11.71
CA SER A 192 -11.35 12.72 -11.13
C SER A 192 -11.14 11.20 -10.98
N SER A 193 -10.01 10.66 -11.45
CA SER A 193 -9.71 9.23 -11.41
C SER A 193 -8.58 8.93 -10.44
N TYR A 194 -8.85 7.98 -9.56
CA TYR A 194 -7.96 7.46 -8.54
C TYR A 194 -7.58 6.01 -8.85
N GLY A 195 -6.85 5.37 -7.93
CA GLY A 195 -6.50 3.97 -8.06
C GLY A 195 -5.27 3.76 -8.92
N TYR A 196 -5.13 2.53 -9.39
CA TYR A 196 -3.97 2.10 -10.17
C TYR A 196 -4.25 2.26 -11.66
N LEU A 197 -3.37 2.96 -12.38
CA LEU A 197 -3.36 2.97 -13.84
C LEU A 197 -2.10 2.24 -14.33
N GLY A 198 -2.26 1.08 -14.94
CA GLY A 198 -1.16 0.30 -15.48
C GLY A 198 -0.42 1.01 -16.62
N PRO A 199 0.79 0.52 -16.97
CA PRO A 199 1.55 1.00 -18.13
C PRO A 199 0.71 1.06 -19.40
N CYS A 200 0.66 2.24 -20.01
CA CYS A 200 -0.07 2.48 -21.26
C CYS A 200 0.61 3.58 -22.09
N PRO A 201 1.89 3.41 -22.48
CA PRO A 201 2.59 4.46 -23.20
C PRO A 201 1.91 4.69 -24.57
N PRO A 202 1.64 5.95 -24.95
CA PRO A 202 0.91 6.28 -26.18
C PRO A 202 1.78 6.14 -27.44
N ARG A 203 3.10 6.01 -27.26
CA ARG A 203 4.07 5.88 -28.35
C ARG A 203 4.93 4.63 -28.12
N PRO A 204 5.43 4.02 -29.20
CA PRO A 204 6.39 2.91 -29.08
C PRO A 204 7.66 3.36 -28.36
N GLY A 205 8.19 2.48 -27.52
CA GLY A 205 9.41 2.72 -26.74
C GLY A 205 9.39 1.91 -25.45
N ASP A 206 10.56 1.64 -24.89
CA ASP A 206 10.65 1.11 -23.52
C ASP A 206 10.43 2.27 -22.54
N HIS A 207 9.51 2.07 -21.61
CA HIS A 207 9.22 2.98 -20.51
C HIS A 207 9.63 2.34 -19.18
N ASP A 208 10.23 3.14 -18.30
CA ASP A 208 10.69 2.71 -16.98
C ASP A 208 9.67 3.08 -15.91
N TYR A 209 8.97 2.07 -15.39
CA TYR A 209 8.00 2.24 -14.31
C TYR A 209 8.63 1.88 -12.97
N VAL A 210 8.60 2.81 -12.03
CA VAL A 210 9.17 2.64 -10.70
C VAL A 210 8.08 2.75 -9.66
N PHE A 211 7.94 1.70 -8.85
CA PHE A 211 7.22 1.75 -7.60
C PHE A 211 8.19 2.21 -6.50
N THR A 212 7.76 3.14 -5.67
CA THR A 212 8.48 3.56 -4.48
C THR A 212 7.55 3.50 -3.28
N VAL A 213 8.00 2.84 -2.21
CA VAL A 213 7.38 2.94 -0.90
C VAL A 213 8.15 3.95 -0.05
N TYR A 214 7.42 4.79 0.68
CA TYR A 214 7.95 5.80 1.58
C TYR A 214 7.47 5.51 2.99
N ALA A 215 8.37 5.57 3.96
CA ALA A 215 8.05 5.53 5.39
C ALA A 215 7.94 6.97 5.93
N LEU A 216 6.76 7.29 6.48
CA LEU A 216 6.39 8.64 6.89
C LEU A 216 6.36 8.77 8.40
N SER A 217 6.74 9.96 8.89
CA SER A 217 6.80 10.26 10.32
C SER A 217 5.43 10.56 10.94
N GLY A 218 4.37 10.77 10.14
CA GLY A 218 3.01 11.00 10.61
C GLY A 218 2.06 9.85 10.25
N ALA A 219 1.07 9.58 11.10
CA ALA A 219 0.04 8.56 10.83
C ALA A 219 -0.88 8.95 9.65
N THR A 220 -1.02 10.25 9.40
CA THR A 220 -1.69 10.81 8.23
C THR A 220 -0.80 11.84 7.55
N LEU A 221 -0.85 11.90 6.22
CA LEU A 221 -0.11 12.85 5.41
C LEU A 221 -0.65 14.26 5.62
N SER A 222 0.09 15.07 6.37
CA SER A 222 -0.33 16.42 6.74
C SER A 222 -0.40 17.33 5.52
N GLY A 223 -1.48 18.12 5.41
CA GLY A 223 -1.70 19.04 4.30
C GLY A 223 -2.12 18.37 2.99
N ALA A 224 -2.33 17.05 2.96
CA ALA A 224 -2.97 16.39 1.83
C ALA A 224 -4.46 16.80 1.73
N ALA A 225 -4.90 17.09 0.52
CA ALA A 225 -6.29 17.48 0.24
C ALA A 225 -6.82 16.66 -0.94
N MET A 226 -8.13 16.39 -0.90
CA MET A 226 -8.84 15.93 -2.11
C MET A 226 -8.67 17.00 -3.18
N GLY A 227 -8.27 16.60 -4.40
CA GLY A 227 -7.94 17.58 -5.44
C GLY A 227 -6.44 17.74 -5.71
N ASP A 228 -5.56 17.29 -4.79
CA ASP A 228 -4.12 17.46 -4.95
C ASP A 228 -3.63 16.85 -6.26
N THR A 229 -2.80 17.62 -6.99
CA THR A 229 -2.10 17.07 -8.14
C THR A 229 -1.17 15.94 -7.68
N PRO A 230 -0.90 14.94 -8.53
CA PRO A 230 -0.03 13.83 -8.14
C PRO A 230 1.37 14.31 -7.72
N GLU A 231 1.89 15.33 -8.39
CA GLU A 231 3.19 15.96 -8.06
C GLU A 231 3.17 16.70 -6.72
N SER A 232 2.09 17.44 -6.41
CA SER A 232 1.95 18.09 -5.11
C SER A 232 1.87 17.06 -3.97
N LEU A 233 1.14 15.98 -4.20
CA LEU A 233 1.01 14.89 -3.25
C LEU A 233 2.36 14.16 -3.03
N GLU A 234 3.09 13.86 -4.12
CA GLU A 234 4.44 13.28 -4.05
C GLU A 234 5.41 14.21 -3.30
N THR A 235 5.31 15.52 -3.49
CA THR A 235 6.10 16.53 -2.76
C THR A 235 5.82 16.47 -1.25
N LYS A 236 4.54 16.41 -0.85
CA LYS A 236 4.14 16.28 0.56
C LYS A 236 4.65 14.98 1.18
N ILE A 237 4.54 13.87 0.44
CA ILE A 237 5.07 12.55 0.85
C ILE A 237 6.57 12.65 1.12
N LYS A 238 7.34 13.19 0.15
CA LYS A 238 8.80 13.31 0.28
C LYS A 238 9.23 14.22 1.43
N ALA A 239 8.47 15.28 1.70
CA ALA A 239 8.74 16.21 2.79
C ALA A 239 8.50 15.62 4.19
N GLN A 240 7.68 14.55 4.30
CA GLN A 240 7.31 13.92 5.57
C GLN A 240 7.96 12.54 5.79
N LYS A 241 8.96 12.19 4.97
CA LYS A 241 9.77 10.98 5.18
C LYS A 241 10.50 11.07 6.52
N VAL A 242 10.63 9.93 7.20
CA VAL A 242 11.32 9.85 8.49
C VAL A 242 12.79 10.30 8.38
N ASN A 243 13.50 9.85 7.34
CA ASN A 243 14.88 10.22 7.04
C ASN A 243 15.21 9.92 5.56
N ALA A 244 16.47 10.07 5.16
CA ALA A 244 16.90 9.82 3.78
C ALA A 244 16.77 8.34 3.35
N GLY A 245 16.90 7.39 4.27
CA GLY A 245 16.77 5.94 4.00
C GLY A 245 15.35 5.40 4.16
N ALA A 246 14.37 6.25 4.43
CA ALA A 246 12.97 5.90 4.64
C ALA A 246 12.21 5.68 3.32
N GLU A 247 12.85 5.05 2.34
CA GLU A 247 12.23 4.70 1.05
C GLU A 247 12.87 3.45 0.43
N ALA A 248 12.11 2.75 -0.40
CA ALA A 248 12.59 1.64 -1.21
C ALA A 248 11.86 1.60 -2.55
N SER A 249 12.56 1.19 -3.62
CA SER A 249 12.01 1.21 -4.97
C SER A 249 12.19 -0.11 -5.72
N LEU A 250 11.26 -0.37 -6.63
CA LEU A 250 11.25 -1.51 -7.54
C LEU A 250 10.92 -1.02 -8.95
N ALA A 251 11.85 -1.22 -9.89
CA ALA A 251 11.70 -0.79 -11.27
C ALA A 251 11.25 -1.94 -12.17
N SER A 252 10.44 -1.66 -13.19
CA SER A 252 10.07 -2.61 -14.23
C SER A 252 9.86 -1.89 -15.57
N LYS A 253 10.28 -2.52 -16.66
CA LYS A 253 10.23 -1.97 -18.00
C LYS A 253 8.99 -2.47 -18.75
N TYR A 254 8.30 -1.59 -19.44
CA TYR A 254 7.22 -1.97 -20.35
C TYR A 254 7.38 -1.32 -21.71
N LYS A 255 7.07 -2.09 -22.74
CA LYS A 255 6.96 -1.63 -24.13
C LYS A 255 5.67 -2.19 -24.67
N GLN A 256 4.87 -1.32 -25.30
CA GLN A 256 3.67 -1.75 -26.01
C GLN A 256 4.06 -2.75 -27.11
N PRO A 257 3.32 -3.88 -27.24
CA PRO A 257 3.58 -4.89 -28.25
C PRO A 257 3.41 -4.34 -29.67
#